data_AF-A0A3N5MQ75-F1
#
_entry.id   AF-A0A3N5MQ75-F1
#
_cell.length_a   1.000
_cell.length_b   1.000
_cell.length_c   1.000
_cell.angle_alpha   90.00
_cell.angle_beta   90.00
_cell.angle_gamma   90.00
#
_symmetry.space_group_name_H-M   'P 1'
#
loop_
_entity.id
_entity.type
_entity.pdbx_description
1 polymer ?
#
loop_
_entity_poly.entity_id
_entity_poly.type
_entity_poly.pdbx_seq_one_letter_code
_entity_poly.pdbx_strand_id
1 'polypeptide(L)'
;MTANIFLLSTPVTLERLSWIEECLKFFFIQLYPETLIHQPKGERPVFTFLVTGDALYSLDDPETQQIWTIILSLSTVQIICDRQELDLRGISAGHLKMKFPDQVITTNSLGPDGQPSFWNDVVALARQTKPPLPGTVGWLQIDSPYMYRSAWYGLQYLSAALADRLAIDLYAYLDGIHIGHTGQAPTDAENIGAGIEGLNERAARHGLQCQVFACNRHATTRGYSTWDDGHGVVISTCAIKPVKIRDLNVMIDRFRQNHIILSAAAGSLQFRKGGSPSFDRAEKSSTAPPVTILITKSPYSTETVFGAVSFAVACAHAGILTRVIFMEDGVYSLTGTHRAPATFSPYNVQDVINAVAGSENLHFFAFSPSFQKRGISKNKSLNAVLELGNPGLGKILFYPPGNVQAEHQRVLVF
;
A
#
# COMPACT_ATOMS: atom_id res chain seq x y z
N MET A 1 -3.09 -9.76 19.72
CA MET A 1 -2.11 -8.75 19.29
C MET A 1 -2.58 -8.12 17.98
N THR A 2 -3.21 -6.96 18.07
CA THR A 2 -3.64 -6.15 16.92
C THR A 2 -2.47 -5.23 16.51
N ALA A 3 -1.79 -5.54 15.42
CA ALA A 3 -0.67 -4.73 14.94
C ALA A 3 -1.13 -3.81 13.81
N ASN A 4 -0.77 -2.52 13.91
CA ASN A 4 -0.76 -1.62 12.77
C ASN A 4 0.54 -1.86 12.02
N ILE A 5 0.46 -2.09 10.71
CA ILE A 5 1.66 -2.37 9.91
C ILE A 5 1.78 -1.37 8.77
N PHE A 6 3.01 -0.99 8.46
CA PHE A 6 3.37 -0.23 7.27
C PHE A 6 4.60 -0.84 6.63
N LEU A 7 4.46 -1.33 5.39
CA LEU A 7 5.56 -1.78 4.56
C LEU A 7 6.10 -0.60 3.76
N LEU A 8 7.41 -0.39 3.84
CA LEU A 8 8.16 0.62 3.12
C LEU A 8 9.28 -0.08 2.35
N SER A 9 9.14 -0.18 1.03
CA SER A 9 10.20 -0.68 0.14
C SER A 9 10.74 0.37 -0.82
N THR A 10 10.03 1.49 -0.98
CA THR A 10 10.41 2.63 -1.84
C THR A 10 11.19 3.68 -1.05
N PRO A 11 11.94 4.59 -1.70
CA PRO A 11 12.61 5.68 -1.01
C PRO A 11 11.67 6.43 -0.04
N VAL A 12 12.15 6.64 1.17
CA VAL A 12 11.40 7.33 2.23
C VAL A 12 12.00 8.72 2.40
N THR A 13 11.27 9.73 1.96
CA THR A 13 11.73 11.12 2.02
C THR A 13 11.60 11.71 3.43
N LEU A 14 12.32 12.81 3.69
CA LEU A 14 12.15 13.59 4.92
C LEU A 14 10.68 14.01 5.11
N GLU A 15 10.03 14.51 4.05
CA GLU A 15 8.61 14.88 4.10
C GLU A 15 7.74 13.71 4.52
N ARG A 16 8.04 12.50 3.98
CA ARG A 16 7.30 11.29 4.29
C ARG A 16 7.36 10.95 5.77
N LEU A 17 8.56 10.94 6.32
CA LEU A 17 8.74 10.65 7.75
C LEU A 17 8.15 11.74 8.64
N SER A 18 8.23 13.02 8.25
CA SER A 18 7.64 14.11 9.04
C SER A 18 6.13 13.95 9.20
N TRP A 19 5.37 13.64 8.13
CA TRP A 19 3.93 13.46 8.30
C TRP A 19 3.59 12.16 9.02
N ILE A 20 4.40 11.09 8.87
CA ILE A 20 4.25 9.85 9.64
C ILE A 20 4.43 10.14 11.14
N GLU A 21 5.50 10.84 11.52
CA GLU A 21 5.79 11.26 12.88
C GLU A 21 4.60 12.01 13.50
N GLU A 22 4.07 13.00 12.78
CA GLU A 22 2.93 13.80 13.23
C GLU A 22 1.64 12.97 13.37
N CYS A 23 1.42 12.00 12.47
CA CYS A 23 0.32 11.05 12.59
C CYS A 23 0.47 10.13 13.81
N LEU A 24 1.68 9.64 14.07
CA LEU A 24 1.95 8.80 15.25
C LEU A 24 1.78 9.60 16.55
N LYS A 25 2.26 10.85 16.61
CA LYS A 25 1.98 11.75 17.74
C LYS A 25 0.49 11.91 17.95
N PHE A 26 -0.28 12.16 16.89
CA PHE A 26 -1.74 12.22 16.97
C PHE A 26 -2.32 10.91 17.52
N PHE A 27 -1.88 9.75 17.00
CA PHE A 27 -2.35 8.44 17.45
C PHE A 27 -2.10 8.22 18.94
N PHE A 28 -0.88 8.44 19.44
CA PHE A 28 -0.58 8.18 20.84
C PHE A 28 -1.12 9.25 21.79
N ILE A 29 -1.25 10.51 21.36
CA ILE A 29 -1.79 11.58 22.23
C ILE A 29 -3.32 11.50 22.29
N GLN A 30 -4.00 11.25 21.17
CA GLN A 30 -5.46 11.34 21.09
C GLN A 30 -6.15 9.99 21.28
N LEU A 31 -5.59 8.91 20.73
CA LEU A 31 -6.25 7.60 20.72
C LEU A 31 -5.75 6.67 21.81
N TYR A 32 -4.49 6.78 22.21
CA TYR A 32 -3.89 5.89 23.20
C TYR A 32 -2.99 6.66 24.19
N PRO A 33 -3.48 7.73 24.86
CA PRO A 33 -2.66 8.52 25.80
C PRO A 33 -2.05 7.68 26.92
N GLU A 34 -2.71 6.58 27.30
CA GLU A 34 -2.21 5.61 28.27
C GLU A 34 -0.90 4.93 27.87
N THR A 35 -0.58 4.86 26.58
CA THR A 35 0.69 4.28 26.10
C THR A 35 1.90 5.18 26.36
N LEU A 36 1.66 6.46 26.67
CA LEU A 36 2.69 7.42 27.06
C LEU A 36 3.06 7.34 28.55
N ILE A 37 2.31 6.56 29.34
CA ILE A 37 2.55 6.36 30.78
C ILE A 37 3.09 4.93 31.00
N HIS A 38 4.15 4.79 31.82
CA HIS A 38 4.75 3.48 32.10
C HIS A 38 3.78 2.56 32.90
N GLN A 39 3.05 1.69 32.17
CA GLN A 39 2.37 0.42 32.55
C GLN A 39 0.95 0.49 33.18
N PRO A 40 0.02 -0.44 32.79
CA PRO A 40 0.12 -1.91 32.98
C PRO A 40 -0.09 -2.80 31.72
N LYS A 41 0.06 -4.11 31.95
CA LYS A 41 0.02 -5.29 31.05
C LYS A 41 -1.31 -5.48 30.28
N GLY A 42 -1.62 -4.59 29.35
CA GLY A 42 -2.70 -4.76 28.36
C GLY A 42 -2.18 -4.99 26.95
N GLU A 43 -3.05 -5.40 26.01
CA GLU A 43 -2.74 -5.40 24.57
C GLU A 43 -2.42 -3.96 24.13
N ARG A 44 -1.13 -3.64 24.00
CA ARG A 44 -0.71 -2.34 23.45
C ARG A 44 -0.84 -2.39 21.92
N PRO A 45 -1.40 -1.35 21.27
CA PRO A 45 -1.32 -1.27 19.82
C PRO A 45 0.16 -1.09 19.46
N VAL A 46 0.73 -2.08 18.79
CA VAL A 46 2.10 -1.99 18.27
C VAL A 46 2.01 -1.43 16.85
N PHE A 47 2.75 -0.36 16.58
CA PHE A 47 2.92 0.18 15.25
C PHE A 47 4.22 -0.36 14.67
N THR A 48 4.14 -1.11 13.58
CA THR A 48 5.29 -1.82 13.01
C THR A 48 5.61 -1.27 11.63
N PHE A 49 6.81 -0.72 11.49
CA PHE A 49 7.37 -0.39 10.19
C PHE A 49 8.22 -1.56 9.70
N LEU A 50 7.79 -2.16 8.59
CA LEU A 50 8.51 -3.18 7.87
C LEU A 50 9.33 -2.47 6.80
N VAL A 51 10.65 -2.45 6.90
CA VAL A 51 11.53 -1.63 6.06
C VAL A 51 12.46 -2.52 5.25
N THR A 52 12.41 -2.40 3.93
CA THR A 52 13.23 -3.16 2.98
C THR A 52 13.62 -2.27 1.79
N GLY A 53 14.47 -2.76 0.89
CA GLY A 53 14.85 -2.06 -0.33
C GLY A 53 15.37 -0.63 -0.09
N ASP A 54 14.92 0.32 -0.91
CA ASP A 54 15.44 1.69 -0.86
C ASP A 54 14.96 2.49 0.36
N ALA A 55 13.91 2.01 1.04
CA ALA A 55 13.47 2.62 2.28
C ALA A 55 14.54 2.54 3.39
N LEU A 56 15.43 1.54 3.32
CA LEU A 56 16.50 1.34 4.31
C LEU A 56 17.50 2.51 4.35
N TYR A 57 17.68 3.25 3.25
CA TYR A 57 18.56 4.43 3.24
C TYR A 57 18.10 5.49 4.25
N SER A 58 16.81 5.53 4.60
CA SER A 58 16.30 6.46 5.60
C SER A 58 16.82 6.19 7.02
N LEU A 59 17.40 5.02 7.29
CA LEU A 59 17.97 4.67 8.59
C LEU A 59 19.38 5.26 8.78
N ASP A 60 20.05 5.58 7.67
CA ASP A 60 21.44 6.05 7.62
C ASP A 60 21.53 7.53 7.25
N ASP A 61 20.57 8.06 6.48
CA ASP A 61 20.52 9.48 6.15
C ASP A 61 20.34 10.35 7.42
N PRO A 62 21.21 11.36 7.66
CA PRO A 62 21.19 12.14 8.89
C PRO A 62 19.89 12.92 9.14
N GLU A 63 19.21 13.39 8.09
CA GLU A 63 17.98 14.17 8.24
C GLU A 63 16.82 13.24 8.65
N THR A 64 16.70 12.08 8.00
CA THR A 64 15.65 11.12 8.32
C THR A 64 15.91 10.35 9.62
N GLN A 65 17.18 10.10 9.97
CA GLN A 65 17.56 9.41 11.20
C GLN A 65 17.13 10.17 12.47
N GLN A 66 17.13 11.51 12.42
CA GLN A 66 16.61 12.34 13.51
C GLN A 66 15.10 12.12 13.71
N ILE A 67 14.34 12.05 12.61
CA ILE A 67 12.90 11.77 12.70
C ILE A 67 12.64 10.35 13.18
N TRP A 68 13.40 9.35 12.71
CA TRP A 68 13.31 7.99 13.23
C TRP A 68 13.57 7.93 14.73
N THR A 69 14.52 8.72 15.24
CA THR A 69 14.79 8.83 16.68
C THR A 69 13.57 9.37 17.45
N ILE A 70 12.86 10.36 16.88
CA ILE A 70 11.64 10.88 17.49
C ILE A 70 10.53 9.83 17.44
N ILE A 71 10.33 9.18 16.30
CA ILE A 71 9.34 8.11 16.12
C ILE A 71 9.59 6.96 17.12
N LEU A 72 10.84 6.50 17.26
CA LEU A 72 11.22 5.41 18.16
C LEU A 72 11.16 5.80 19.64
N SER A 73 11.17 7.10 19.98
CA SER A 73 10.90 7.53 21.37
C SER A 73 9.50 7.13 21.85
N LEU A 74 8.58 6.82 20.92
CA LEU A 74 7.28 6.24 21.20
C LEU A 74 7.44 4.73 21.42
N SER A 75 7.39 4.28 22.67
CA SER A 75 7.73 2.91 23.10
C SER A 75 6.94 1.76 22.43
N THR A 76 5.83 2.06 21.76
CA THR A 76 4.94 1.13 21.06
C THR A 76 5.17 1.10 19.55
N VAL A 77 6.17 1.84 19.06
CA VAL A 77 6.62 1.77 17.66
C VAL A 77 7.80 0.82 17.55
N GLN A 78 7.80 -0.03 16.54
CA GLN A 78 8.90 -0.92 16.21
C GLN A 78 9.22 -0.83 14.71
N ILE A 79 10.48 -1.10 14.38
CA ILE A 79 11.00 -1.20 13.02
C ILE A 79 11.58 -2.60 12.86
N ILE A 80 11.11 -3.33 11.86
CA ILE A 80 11.71 -4.60 11.41
C ILE A 80 12.39 -4.31 10.08
N CYS A 81 13.70 -4.47 10.05
CA CYS A 81 14.50 -4.29 8.85
C CYS A 81 14.70 -5.62 8.14
N ASP A 82 14.71 -5.58 6.81
CA ASP A 82 15.16 -6.70 6.00
C ASP A 82 16.68 -6.85 6.11
N ARG A 83 17.11 -7.90 6.81
CA ARG A 83 18.54 -8.16 7.04
C ARG A 83 19.31 -8.38 5.74
N GLN A 84 18.72 -9.08 4.77
CA GLN A 84 19.40 -9.39 3.53
C GLN A 84 19.62 -8.13 2.70
N GLU A 85 18.63 -7.24 2.67
CA GLU A 85 18.73 -5.95 1.96
C GLU A 85 19.65 -4.95 2.69
N LEU A 86 19.71 -4.97 4.03
CA LEU A 86 20.72 -4.21 4.79
C LEU A 86 22.14 -4.62 4.38
N ASP A 87 22.40 -5.94 4.35
CA ASP A 87 23.72 -6.49 4.00
C ASP A 87 24.06 -6.22 2.53
N LEU A 88 23.10 -6.39 1.62
CA LEU A 88 23.28 -6.10 0.18
C LEU A 88 23.63 -4.63 -0.08
N ARG A 89 23.01 -3.71 0.67
CA ARG A 89 23.16 -2.25 0.47
C ARG A 89 24.31 -1.65 1.29
N GLY A 90 24.92 -2.43 2.20
CA GLY A 90 25.95 -1.93 3.11
C GLY A 90 25.42 -0.89 4.11
N ILE A 91 24.13 -0.96 4.46
CA ILE A 91 23.48 0.00 5.35
C ILE A 91 23.51 -0.53 6.79
N SER A 92 23.84 0.33 7.76
CA SER A 92 23.84 -0.03 9.17
C SER A 92 22.71 0.65 9.93
N ALA A 93 21.76 -0.15 10.44
CA ALA A 93 20.80 0.32 11.45
C ALA A 93 21.40 0.37 12.88
N GLY A 94 22.73 0.23 13.01
CA GLY A 94 23.42 0.05 14.29
C GLY A 94 23.22 1.21 15.26
N HIS A 95 23.23 2.46 14.78
CA HIS A 95 23.02 3.63 15.63
C HIS A 95 21.64 3.61 16.31
N LEU A 96 20.58 3.41 15.52
CA LEU A 96 19.21 3.32 16.02
C LEU A 96 19.03 2.08 16.91
N LYS A 97 19.63 0.93 16.55
CA LYS A 97 19.58 -0.30 17.35
C LYS A 97 20.28 -0.16 18.71
N MET A 98 21.42 0.52 18.79
CA MET A 98 22.09 0.77 20.06
C MET A 98 21.23 1.64 20.99
N LYS A 99 20.49 2.59 20.44
CA LYS A 99 19.62 3.48 21.22
C LYS A 99 18.27 2.86 21.58
N PHE A 100 17.71 2.02 20.70
CA PHE A 100 16.38 1.42 20.82
C PHE A 100 16.43 -0.09 20.53
N PRO A 101 17.13 -0.90 21.36
CA PRO A 101 17.45 -2.30 21.05
C PRO A 101 16.22 -3.21 20.90
N ASP A 102 15.15 -2.93 21.65
CA ASP A 102 13.92 -3.74 21.64
C ASP A 102 12.93 -3.30 20.55
N GLN A 103 13.16 -2.14 19.92
CA GLN A 103 12.28 -1.59 18.88
C GLN A 103 12.87 -1.73 17.48
N VAL A 104 14.19 -1.86 17.34
CA VAL A 104 14.86 -1.96 16.04
C VAL A 104 15.36 -3.39 15.81
N ILE A 105 14.52 -4.17 15.13
CA ILE A 105 14.76 -5.57 14.82
C ILE A 105 15.51 -5.67 13.50
N THR A 106 16.72 -6.21 13.56
CA THR A 106 17.63 -6.45 12.41
C THR A 106 17.95 -7.94 12.24
N THR A 107 17.34 -8.77 13.07
CA THR A 107 17.45 -10.23 13.06
C THR A 107 16.07 -10.78 12.76
N ASN A 108 15.84 -11.16 11.50
CA ASN A 108 14.54 -11.68 11.08
C ASN A 108 14.27 -13.08 11.65
N SER A 109 12.99 -13.43 11.80
CA SER A 109 12.61 -14.74 12.32
C SER A 109 13.01 -15.88 11.37
N LEU A 110 13.31 -17.03 11.96
CA LEU A 110 13.62 -18.24 11.19
C LEU A 110 12.36 -18.76 10.49
N GLY A 111 12.51 -19.08 9.21
CA GLY A 111 11.48 -19.73 8.41
C GLY A 111 11.38 -21.24 8.63
N PRO A 112 10.43 -21.89 7.93
CA PRO A 112 10.28 -23.34 7.94
C PRO A 112 11.53 -24.10 7.44
N ASP A 113 12.35 -23.45 6.62
CA ASP A 113 13.64 -23.92 6.12
C ASP A 113 14.80 -23.69 7.11
N GLY A 114 14.53 -23.10 8.27
CA GLY A 114 15.52 -22.77 9.28
C GLY A 114 16.37 -21.54 8.93
N GLN A 115 16.05 -20.78 7.88
CA GLN A 115 16.78 -19.57 7.49
C GLN A 115 16.02 -18.30 7.94
N PRO A 116 16.72 -17.25 8.41
CA PRO A 116 16.10 -15.96 8.69
C PRO A 116 15.44 -15.37 7.43
N SER A 117 14.18 -14.93 7.55
CA SER A 117 13.48 -14.30 6.44
C SER A 117 12.57 -13.16 6.91
N PHE A 118 12.86 -11.96 6.41
CA PHE A 118 12.04 -10.77 6.61
C PHE A 118 10.58 -11.02 6.20
N TRP A 119 10.36 -11.70 5.09
CA TRP A 119 9.01 -11.94 4.56
C TRP A 119 8.17 -12.86 5.45
N ASN A 120 8.80 -13.72 6.26
CA ASN A 120 8.08 -14.48 7.29
C ASN A 120 7.59 -13.57 8.43
N ASP A 121 8.38 -12.59 8.85
CA ASP A 121 7.94 -11.57 9.82
C ASP A 121 6.76 -10.75 9.26
N VAL A 122 6.84 -10.37 7.98
CA VAL A 122 5.76 -9.66 7.28
C VAL A 122 4.47 -10.49 7.27
N VAL A 123 4.55 -11.77 6.90
CA VAL A 123 3.39 -12.68 6.84
C VAL A 123 2.79 -12.92 8.22
N ALA A 124 3.63 -13.13 9.24
CA ALA A 124 3.18 -13.33 10.62
C ALA A 124 2.34 -12.14 11.13
N LEU A 125 2.71 -10.92 10.74
CA LEU A 125 1.96 -9.70 11.08
C LEU A 125 0.75 -9.46 10.16
N ALA A 126 0.82 -9.87 8.89
CA ALA A 126 -0.26 -9.71 7.92
C ALA A 126 -1.40 -10.72 8.10
N ARG A 127 -1.14 -11.83 8.79
CA ARG A 127 -2.12 -12.88 9.08
C ARG A 127 -3.21 -12.37 10.02
N GLN A 128 -4.46 -12.42 9.55
CA GLN A 128 -5.64 -12.03 10.35
C GLN A 128 -6.26 -13.20 11.12
N THR A 129 -6.02 -14.44 10.69
CA THR A 129 -6.62 -15.64 11.29
C THR A 129 -5.59 -16.45 12.06
N LYS A 130 -5.94 -16.93 13.26
CA LYS A 130 -5.07 -17.80 14.04
C LYS A 130 -4.92 -19.16 13.33
N PRO A 131 -3.70 -19.70 13.19
CA PRO A 131 -3.52 -21.06 12.69
C PRO A 131 -4.34 -22.05 13.54
N PRO A 132 -4.95 -23.09 12.93
CA PRO A 132 -4.83 -23.53 11.54
C PRO A 132 -5.92 -22.96 10.61
N LEU A 133 -6.65 -21.91 11.00
CA LEU A 133 -7.74 -21.39 10.19
C LEU A 133 -7.22 -20.88 8.83
N PRO A 134 -7.98 -21.11 7.74
CA PRO A 134 -7.61 -20.58 6.45
C PRO A 134 -7.55 -19.05 6.50
N GLY A 135 -6.72 -18.47 5.64
CA GLY A 135 -6.60 -17.03 5.48
C GLY A 135 -6.13 -16.72 4.07
N THR A 136 -6.24 -15.45 3.69
CA THR A 136 -5.79 -14.94 2.40
C THR A 136 -4.94 -13.71 2.63
N VAL A 137 -3.93 -13.50 1.80
CA VAL A 137 -3.20 -12.24 1.72
C VAL A 137 -3.07 -11.79 0.27
N GLY A 138 -2.98 -10.48 0.06
CA GLY A 138 -2.89 -9.89 -1.25
C GLY A 138 -1.61 -9.06 -1.46
N TRP A 139 -1.14 -9.01 -2.70
CA TRP A 139 -0.11 -8.07 -3.15
C TRP A 139 -0.61 -7.27 -4.36
N LEU A 140 -0.58 -5.95 -4.27
CA LEU A 140 -0.86 -5.04 -5.38
C LEU A 140 0.46 -4.59 -6.01
N GLN A 141 0.74 -5.09 -7.21
CA GLN A 141 1.88 -4.71 -8.01
C GLN A 141 1.52 -3.56 -8.96
N ILE A 142 2.20 -2.42 -8.78
CA ILE A 142 1.99 -1.19 -9.56
C ILE A 142 3.13 -0.95 -10.55
N ASP A 143 4.37 -1.13 -10.12
CA ASP A 143 5.55 -0.82 -10.95
C ASP A 143 5.96 -2.01 -11.83
N SER A 144 6.73 -1.75 -12.89
CA SER A 144 7.26 -2.81 -13.75
C SER A 144 8.27 -3.70 -13.01
N PRO A 145 8.34 -5.00 -13.34
CA PRO A 145 9.43 -5.86 -12.86
C PRO A 145 10.77 -5.40 -13.43
N TYR A 146 11.86 -5.77 -12.75
CA TYR A 146 13.26 -5.53 -13.15
C TYR A 146 13.75 -4.09 -13.06
N MET A 147 12.93 -3.11 -13.47
CA MET A 147 13.21 -1.69 -13.19
C MET A 147 13.02 -1.38 -11.70
N TYR A 148 12.09 -2.11 -11.06
CA TYR A 148 11.80 -2.00 -9.64
C TYR A 148 11.83 -3.38 -8.99
N ARG A 149 12.41 -3.47 -7.79
CA ARG A 149 12.45 -4.71 -6.99
C ARG A 149 11.10 -5.07 -6.37
N SER A 150 10.09 -4.21 -6.47
CA SER A 150 8.75 -4.43 -5.89
C SER A 150 8.09 -5.73 -6.37
N ALA A 151 8.31 -6.13 -7.62
CA ALA A 151 7.81 -7.40 -8.14
C ALA A 151 8.47 -8.61 -7.45
N TRP A 152 9.77 -8.53 -7.18
CA TRP A 152 10.50 -9.56 -6.43
C TRP A 152 10.05 -9.60 -4.96
N TYR A 153 9.86 -8.45 -4.33
CA TYR A 153 9.31 -8.35 -2.98
C TYR A 153 7.91 -8.97 -2.87
N GLY A 154 7.04 -8.72 -3.85
CA GLY A 154 5.74 -9.36 -3.94
C GLY A 154 5.85 -10.88 -4.05
N LEU A 155 6.76 -11.40 -4.87
CA LEU A 155 7.02 -12.85 -4.95
C LEU A 155 7.48 -13.43 -3.61
N GLN A 156 8.43 -12.80 -2.93
CA GLN A 156 8.94 -13.29 -1.65
C GLN A 156 7.85 -13.28 -0.56
N TYR A 157 7.04 -12.22 -0.49
CA TYR A 157 5.90 -12.11 0.42
C TYR A 157 4.87 -13.22 0.17
N LEU A 158 4.40 -13.36 -1.07
CA LEU A 158 3.41 -14.39 -1.43
C LEU A 158 3.99 -15.80 -1.29
N SER A 159 5.30 -15.95 -1.49
CA SER A 159 5.99 -17.20 -1.28
C SER A 159 5.97 -17.62 0.19
N ALA A 160 6.31 -16.70 1.09
CA ALA A 160 6.24 -16.90 2.54
C ALA A 160 4.81 -17.18 3.00
N ALA A 161 3.81 -16.50 2.43
CA ALA A 161 2.40 -16.70 2.76
C ALA A 161 1.92 -18.12 2.44
N LEU A 162 2.29 -18.66 1.27
CA LEU A 162 1.99 -20.05 0.90
C LEU A 162 2.67 -21.06 1.83
N ALA A 163 3.91 -20.78 2.25
CA ALA A 163 4.63 -21.63 3.21
C ALA A 163 3.90 -21.67 4.57
N ASP A 164 3.29 -20.55 4.96
CA ASP A 164 2.45 -20.42 6.15
C ASP A 164 0.99 -20.89 5.92
N ARG A 165 0.70 -21.58 4.81
CA ARG A 165 -0.64 -22.13 4.49
C ARG A 165 -1.75 -21.08 4.26
N LEU A 166 -1.39 -19.90 3.76
CA LEU A 166 -2.35 -18.87 3.36
C LEU A 166 -2.62 -18.94 1.84
N ALA A 167 -3.86 -18.70 1.43
CA ALA A 167 -4.18 -18.42 0.04
C ALA A 167 -3.61 -17.06 -0.38
N ILE A 168 -3.34 -16.89 -1.67
CA ILE A 168 -2.69 -15.69 -2.20
C ILE A 168 -3.46 -15.06 -3.36
N ASP A 169 -3.51 -13.73 -3.34
CA ASP A 169 -4.00 -12.90 -4.45
C ASP A 169 -2.87 -11.95 -4.91
N LEU A 170 -2.59 -11.92 -6.22
CA LEU A 170 -1.66 -10.99 -6.85
C LEU A 170 -2.42 -10.11 -7.85
N TYR A 171 -2.35 -8.80 -7.66
CA TYR A 171 -3.05 -7.81 -8.48
C TYR A 171 -2.04 -6.98 -9.26
N ALA A 172 -2.02 -7.14 -10.58
CA ALA A 172 -1.17 -6.39 -11.48
C ALA A 172 -1.94 -5.20 -12.09
N TYR A 173 -1.46 -3.99 -11.80
CA TYR A 173 -2.09 -2.73 -12.18
C TYR A 173 -1.01 -1.77 -12.71
N LEU A 174 -1.36 -0.83 -13.60
CA LEU A 174 -0.39 0.05 -14.27
C LEU A 174 0.75 -0.74 -14.92
N ASP A 175 2.02 -0.39 -14.68
CA ASP A 175 3.19 -1.09 -15.21
C ASP A 175 3.39 -2.48 -14.58
N GLY A 176 2.72 -2.76 -13.46
CA GLY A 176 2.72 -4.05 -12.81
C GLY A 176 2.20 -5.18 -13.68
N ILE A 177 1.45 -4.89 -14.75
CA ILE A 177 1.01 -5.90 -15.73
C ILE A 177 2.20 -6.64 -16.36
N HIS A 178 3.38 -6.02 -16.42
CA HIS A 178 4.56 -6.62 -17.03
C HIS A 178 5.09 -7.86 -16.31
N ILE A 179 4.71 -8.09 -15.04
CA ILE A 179 5.05 -9.33 -14.34
C ILE A 179 4.51 -10.58 -15.03
N GLY A 180 3.46 -10.42 -15.84
CA GLY A 180 2.79 -11.51 -16.53
C GLY A 180 3.33 -11.84 -17.92
N HIS A 181 4.36 -11.15 -18.41
CA HIS A 181 4.88 -11.41 -19.77
C HIS A 181 5.51 -12.80 -19.91
N THR A 182 5.20 -13.54 -20.98
CA THR A 182 5.90 -14.77 -21.35
C THR A 182 7.27 -14.47 -21.93
N GLY A 183 8.27 -15.33 -21.68
CA GLY A 183 9.61 -15.14 -22.28
C GLY A 183 10.42 -14.02 -21.62
N GLN A 184 10.08 -13.65 -20.37
CA GLN A 184 11.02 -12.94 -19.51
C GLN A 184 12.32 -13.75 -19.44
N ALA A 185 13.46 -13.08 -19.66
CA ALA A 185 14.79 -13.69 -19.63
C ALA A 185 15.80 -12.73 -18.98
N PRO A 186 15.59 -12.34 -17.71
CA PRO A 186 16.56 -11.52 -17.00
C PRO A 186 17.88 -12.29 -16.82
N THR A 187 19.02 -11.59 -16.93
CA THR A 187 20.35 -12.18 -16.74
C THR A 187 20.92 -11.95 -15.34
N ASP A 188 20.40 -10.94 -14.64
CA ASP A 188 20.91 -10.39 -13.38
C ASP A 188 19.88 -10.41 -12.24
N ALA A 189 18.69 -10.94 -12.51
CA ALA A 189 17.58 -11.01 -11.56
C ALA A 189 16.82 -12.33 -11.68
N GLU A 190 16.08 -12.67 -10.63
CA GLU A 190 15.15 -13.81 -10.65
C GLU A 190 14.06 -13.60 -11.72
N ASN A 191 13.71 -14.66 -12.44
CA ASN A 191 12.64 -14.61 -13.42
C ASN A 191 11.28 -14.50 -12.72
N ILE A 192 10.66 -13.33 -12.79
CA ILE A 192 9.41 -13.03 -12.06
C ILE A 192 8.27 -13.91 -12.59
N GLY A 193 8.15 -14.07 -13.90
CA GLY A 193 7.12 -14.90 -14.52
C GLY A 193 7.22 -16.36 -14.08
N ALA A 194 8.43 -16.93 -14.10
CA ALA A 194 8.67 -18.29 -13.61
C ALA A 194 8.38 -18.41 -12.10
N GLY A 195 8.70 -17.38 -11.32
CA GLY A 195 8.34 -17.30 -9.90
C GLY A 195 6.83 -17.37 -9.68
N ILE A 196 6.03 -16.63 -10.46
CA ILE A 196 4.55 -16.66 -10.40
C ILE A 196 4.01 -18.06 -10.76
N GLU A 197 4.57 -18.71 -11.78
CA GLU A 197 4.20 -20.09 -12.13
C GLU A 197 4.50 -21.05 -10.97
N GLY A 198 5.68 -20.92 -10.35
CA GLY A 198 6.07 -21.69 -9.17
C GLY A 198 5.15 -21.45 -7.96
N LEU A 199 4.68 -20.22 -7.74
CA LEU A 199 3.66 -19.93 -6.70
C LEU A 199 2.37 -20.70 -6.96
N ASN A 200 1.89 -20.68 -8.21
CA ASN A 200 0.65 -21.34 -8.59
C ASN A 200 0.73 -22.88 -8.43
N GLU A 201 1.86 -23.49 -8.81
CA GLU A 201 2.09 -24.93 -8.62
C GLU A 201 2.17 -25.32 -7.14
N ARG A 202 2.86 -24.51 -6.32
CA ARG A 202 2.94 -24.73 -4.87
C ARG A 202 1.59 -24.59 -4.19
N ALA A 203 0.80 -23.58 -4.57
CA ALA A 203 -0.56 -23.41 -4.07
C ALA A 203 -1.42 -24.64 -4.40
N ALA A 204 -1.37 -25.13 -5.64
CA ALA A 204 -2.08 -26.34 -6.05
C ALA A 204 -1.65 -27.58 -5.23
N ARG A 205 -0.34 -27.78 -5.01
CA ARG A 205 0.19 -28.87 -4.16
C ARG A 205 -0.28 -28.78 -2.71
N HIS A 206 -0.59 -27.59 -2.23
CA HIS A 206 -1.10 -27.36 -0.88
C HIS A 206 -2.63 -27.29 -0.80
N GLY A 207 -3.34 -27.44 -1.92
CA GLY A 207 -4.80 -27.27 -1.97
C GLY A 207 -5.24 -25.83 -1.66
N LEU A 208 -4.37 -24.85 -1.87
CA LEU A 208 -4.62 -23.43 -1.60
C LEU A 208 -5.00 -22.69 -2.88
N GLN A 209 -5.81 -21.64 -2.72
CA GLN A 209 -6.15 -20.76 -3.81
C GLN A 209 -4.98 -19.82 -4.13
N CYS A 210 -4.68 -19.70 -5.43
CA CYS A 210 -3.75 -18.72 -5.99
C CYS A 210 -4.47 -17.97 -7.12
N GLN A 211 -4.67 -16.66 -6.95
CA GLN A 211 -5.27 -15.82 -7.98
C GLN A 211 -4.27 -14.77 -8.44
N VAL A 212 -4.10 -14.64 -9.76
CA VAL A 212 -3.27 -13.59 -10.35
C VAL A 212 -4.13 -12.83 -11.36
N PHE A 213 -4.45 -11.58 -11.06
CA PHE A 213 -5.30 -10.73 -11.89
C PHE A 213 -4.49 -9.59 -12.49
N ALA A 214 -4.61 -9.37 -13.78
CA ALA A 214 -4.05 -8.19 -14.45
C ALA A 214 -5.17 -7.30 -15.00
N CYS A 215 -5.06 -5.99 -14.79
CA CYS A 215 -6.08 -5.05 -15.25
C CYS A 215 -6.09 -4.95 -16.78
N ASN A 216 -7.24 -5.26 -17.39
CA ASN A 216 -7.48 -5.27 -18.84
C ASN A 216 -7.05 -3.96 -19.52
N ARG A 217 -7.47 -2.81 -18.97
CA ARG A 217 -7.14 -1.49 -19.54
C ARG A 217 -5.62 -1.30 -19.64
N HIS A 218 -4.89 -1.57 -18.56
CA HIS A 218 -3.44 -1.38 -18.50
C HIS A 218 -2.67 -2.45 -19.28
N ALA A 219 -3.20 -3.67 -19.37
CA ALA A 219 -2.66 -4.72 -20.21
C ALA A 219 -2.77 -4.33 -21.70
N THR A 220 -3.95 -3.87 -22.12
CA THR A 220 -4.20 -3.44 -23.50
C THR A 220 -3.29 -2.28 -23.92
N THR A 221 -3.12 -1.25 -23.07
CA THR A 221 -2.26 -0.10 -23.40
C THR A 221 -0.78 -0.45 -23.49
N ARG A 222 -0.36 -1.60 -22.94
CA ARG A 222 1.02 -2.11 -22.96
C ARG A 222 1.23 -3.26 -23.94
N GLY A 223 0.28 -3.49 -24.84
CA GLY A 223 0.42 -4.43 -25.95
C GLY A 223 0.11 -5.90 -25.61
N TYR A 224 -0.51 -6.17 -24.46
CA TYR A 224 -1.04 -7.50 -24.19
C TYR A 224 -2.32 -7.66 -25.00
N SER A 225 -2.26 -8.50 -26.03
CA SER A 225 -3.36 -8.69 -26.96
C SER A 225 -4.57 -9.27 -26.23
N THR A 226 -5.71 -8.60 -26.33
CA THR A 226 -6.91 -8.98 -25.62
C THR A 226 -7.94 -9.56 -26.59
N TRP A 227 -7.98 -10.88 -26.76
CA TRP A 227 -9.10 -11.53 -27.44
C TRP A 227 -10.17 -11.84 -26.40
N ASP A 228 -11.34 -11.22 -26.55
CA ASP A 228 -12.55 -11.58 -25.81
C ASP A 228 -13.18 -12.81 -26.48
N ASP A 229 -13.25 -13.91 -25.74
CA ASP A 229 -13.87 -15.16 -26.21
C ASP A 229 -15.41 -15.12 -26.16
N GLY A 230 -16.00 -13.97 -25.82
CA GLY A 230 -17.44 -13.82 -25.64
C GLY A 230 -17.92 -14.20 -24.22
N HIS A 231 -17.00 -14.58 -23.33
CA HIS A 231 -17.26 -14.86 -21.91
C HIS A 231 -16.56 -13.87 -20.96
N GLY A 232 -15.99 -12.78 -21.49
CA GLY A 232 -15.25 -11.80 -20.69
C GLY A 232 -13.89 -12.31 -20.21
N VAL A 233 -13.38 -13.39 -20.82
CA VAL A 233 -12.05 -13.94 -20.56
C VAL A 233 -11.12 -13.48 -21.66
N VAL A 234 -10.24 -12.55 -21.29
CA VAL A 234 -9.20 -12.06 -22.17
C VAL A 234 -8.03 -13.07 -22.21
N ILE A 235 -7.79 -13.66 -23.36
CA ILE A 235 -6.61 -14.52 -23.60
C ILE A 235 -5.55 -13.72 -24.34
N SER A 236 -4.41 -13.51 -23.70
CA SER A 236 -3.21 -12.95 -24.32
C SER A 236 -2.21 -14.05 -24.62
N THR A 237 -1.72 -14.11 -25.85
CA THR A 237 -0.66 -15.06 -26.26
C THR A 237 0.68 -14.75 -25.60
N CYS A 238 0.87 -13.54 -25.08
CA CYS A 238 2.08 -13.11 -24.39
C CYS A 238 1.93 -13.06 -22.85
N ALA A 239 0.84 -13.60 -22.29
CA ALA A 239 0.66 -13.71 -20.85
C ALA A 239 0.96 -15.14 -20.35
N ILE A 240 1.70 -15.26 -19.24
CA ILE A 240 1.90 -16.55 -18.57
C ILE A 240 0.57 -17.11 -18.09
N LYS A 241 0.43 -18.45 -18.11
CA LYS A 241 -0.83 -19.15 -17.85
C LYS A 241 -1.53 -18.75 -16.53
N PRO A 242 -0.83 -18.51 -15.40
CA PRO A 242 -1.49 -18.12 -14.16
C PRO A 242 -2.20 -16.75 -14.22
N VAL A 243 -1.76 -15.84 -15.09
CA VAL A 243 -2.24 -14.46 -15.15
C VAL A 243 -3.56 -14.37 -15.90
N LYS A 244 -4.59 -13.88 -15.20
CA LYS A 244 -5.92 -13.65 -15.76
C LYS A 244 -6.12 -12.16 -16.01
N ILE A 245 -6.11 -11.75 -17.28
CA ILE A 245 -6.45 -10.38 -17.65
C ILE A 245 -7.97 -10.20 -17.48
N ARG A 246 -8.37 -9.24 -16.64
CA ARG A 246 -9.77 -9.00 -16.24
C ARG A 246 -10.03 -7.51 -16.06
N ASP A 247 -11.30 -7.13 -16.12
CA ASP A 247 -11.70 -5.77 -15.81
C ASP A 247 -11.38 -5.40 -14.37
N LEU A 248 -11.13 -4.12 -14.13
CA LEU A 248 -10.74 -3.59 -12.82
C LEU A 248 -11.75 -3.98 -11.73
N ASN A 249 -13.05 -4.07 -12.06
CA ASN A 249 -14.08 -4.46 -11.10
C ASN A 249 -13.85 -5.84 -10.47
N VAL A 250 -13.30 -6.81 -11.22
CA VAL A 250 -12.99 -8.15 -10.69
C VAL A 250 -11.89 -8.08 -9.63
N MET A 251 -10.91 -7.21 -9.83
CA MET A 251 -9.88 -6.93 -8.84
C MET A 251 -10.50 -6.23 -7.62
N ILE A 252 -11.35 -5.22 -7.82
CA ILE A 252 -12.00 -4.49 -6.73
C ILE A 252 -12.93 -5.37 -5.89
N ASP A 253 -13.60 -6.35 -6.49
CA ASP A 253 -14.42 -7.31 -5.74
C ASP A 253 -13.60 -8.09 -4.70
N ARG A 254 -12.30 -8.33 -4.97
CA ARG A 254 -11.39 -8.90 -3.97
C ARG A 254 -11.06 -7.91 -2.87
N PHE A 255 -10.93 -6.62 -3.17
CA PHE A 255 -10.74 -5.57 -2.16
C PHE A 255 -11.95 -5.43 -1.21
N ARG A 256 -13.14 -5.95 -1.55
CA ARG A 256 -14.28 -6.00 -0.62
C ARG A 256 -14.10 -7.03 0.49
N GLN A 257 -13.22 -8.02 0.30
CA GLN A 257 -12.97 -9.07 1.29
C GLN A 257 -12.14 -8.54 2.44
N ASN A 258 -12.23 -9.18 3.60
CA ASN A 258 -11.47 -8.81 4.80
C ASN A 258 -10.15 -9.58 4.80
N HIS A 259 -9.19 -9.14 3.99
CA HIS A 259 -7.80 -9.60 4.02
C HIS A 259 -6.81 -8.46 3.84
N ILE A 260 -5.59 -8.63 4.33
CA ILE A 260 -4.53 -7.63 4.18
C ILE A 260 -3.98 -7.69 2.76
N ILE A 261 -3.92 -6.52 2.12
CA ILE A 261 -3.36 -6.32 0.80
C ILE A 261 -2.21 -5.32 0.95
N LEU A 262 -1.00 -5.75 0.63
CA LEU A 262 0.20 -4.91 0.66
C LEU A 262 0.63 -4.51 -0.77
N SER A 263 1.55 -3.55 -0.85
CA SER A 263 2.23 -3.09 -2.06
C SER A 263 3.64 -2.64 -1.65
N ALA A 264 4.45 -2.19 -2.60
CA ALA A 264 5.79 -1.63 -2.37
C ALA A 264 5.81 -0.56 -1.26
N ALA A 265 4.75 0.24 -1.16
CA ALA A 265 4.51 1.10 -0.02
C ALA A 265 3.02 1.05 0.34
N ALA A 266 2.71 0.42 1.49
CA ALA A 266 1.34 0.22 1.93
C ALA A 266 1.25 0.02 3.44
N GLY A 267 0.08 0.26 4.00
CA GLY A 267 -0.21 0.00 5.41
C GLY A 267 -1.55 -0.69 5.61
N SER A 268 -1.66 -1.39 6.73
CA SER A 268 -2.92 -1.90 7.26
C SER A 268 -3.08 -1.39 8.69
N LEU A 269 -4.06 -0.51 8.88
CA LEU A 269 -4.28 0.19 10.14
C LEU A 269 -5.56 -0.34 10.79
N GLN A 270 -5.44 -0.85 12.01
CA GLN A 270 -6.53 -1.41 12.79
C GLN A 270 -7.32 -0.29 13.46
N PHE A 271 -8.64 -0.40 13.43
CA PHE A 271 -9.51 0.55 14.13
C PHE A 271 -9.68 0.15 15.59
N ARG A 272 -9.70 1.15 16.47
CA ARG A 272 -10.05 0.94 17.88
C ARG A 272 -11.55 0.62 17.99
N LYS A 273 -11.90 -0.51 18.62
CA LYS A 273 -13.29 -0.85 18.94
C LYS A 273 -13.89 0.23 19.85
N GLY A 274 -15.04 0.79 19.46
CA GLY A 274 -15.72 1.85 20.21
C GLY A 274 -15.12 3.25 20.06
N GLY A 275 -14.24 3.48 19.08
CA GLY A 275 -13.72 4.81 18.76
C GLY A 275 -14.80 5.78 18.25
N SER A 276 -14.60 7.07 18.48
CA SER A 276 -15.45 8.12 17.90
C SER A 276 -15.43 8.02 16.37
N PRO A 277 -16.59 8.16 15.69
CA PRO A 277 -16.64 8.11 14.24
C PRO A 277 -15.78 9.20 13.61
N SER A 278 -15.16 8.88 12.47
CA SER A 278 -14.30 9.77 11.70
C SER A 278 -15.05 10.99 11.15
N PHE A 279 -14.27 11.89 10.52
CA PHE A 279 -14.73 13.06 9.77
C PHE A 279 -15.70 12.70 8.63
N ASP A 280 -15.69 11.45 8.19
CA ASP A 280 -16.49 10.97 7.08
C ASP A 280 -17.23 9.66 7.39
N ARG A 281 -18.20 9.34 6.53
CA ARG A 281 -19.04 8.16 6.65
C ARG A 281 -19.31 7.55 5.28
N ALA A 282 -19.46 6.23 5.25
CA ALA A 282 -20.10 5.57 4.13
C ALA A 282 -21.59 5.92 4.12
N GLU A 283 -22.20 6.00 2.94
CA GLU A 283 -23.63 6.28 2.84
C GLU A 283 -24.48 5.10 3.33
N LYS A 284 -24.02 3.87 3.02
CA LYS A 284 -24.65 2.61 3.42
C LYS A 284 -23.74 1.87 4.38
N SER A 285 -24.33 1.00 5.20
CA SER A 285 -23.53 0.12 6.06
C SER A 285 -22.67 -0.80 5.20
N SER A 286 -21.37 -0.84 5.45
CA SER A 286 -20.41 -1.64 4.70
C SER A 286 -19.48 -2.40 5.64
N THR A 287 -19.21 -3.66 5.31
CA THR A 287 -18.21 -4.49 6.01
C THR A 287 -16.86 -4.50 5.28
N ALA A 288 -16.77 -3.86 4.11
CA ALA A 288 -15.54 -3.81 3.33
C ALA A 288 -14.52 -2.90 4.02
N PRO A 289 -13.25 -3.31 4.15
CA PRO A 289 -12.20 -2.45 4.68
C PRO A 289 -12.03 -1.19 3.81
N PRO A 290 -12.08 0.02 4.38
CA PRO A 290 -11.84 1.26 3.63
C PRO A 290 -10.48 1.26 2.95
N VAL A 291 -10.39 2.00 1.84
CA VAL A 291 -9.14 2.20 1.09
C VAL A 291 -8.77 3.67 1.12
N THR A 292 -7.63 3.98 1.74
CA THR A 292 -7.01 5.30 1.72
C THR A 292 -5.85 5.26 0.74
N ILE A 293 -5.92 6.06 -0.33
CA ILE A 293 -4.89 6.18 -1.36
C ILE A 293 -4.12 7.46 -1.14
N LEU A 294 -2.81 7.33 -0.93
CA LEU A 294 -1.89 8.46 -0.84
C LEU A 294 -1.24 8.65 -2.21
N ILE A 295 -1.57 9.74 -2.90
CA ILE A 295 -0.93 10.11 -4.17
C ILE A 295 0.26 10.99 -3.83
N THR A 296 1.46 10.47 -4.09
CA THR A 296 2.73 11.09 -3.67
C THR A 296 3.59 11.58 -4.83
N LYS A 297 3.30 11.15 -6.06
CA LYS A 297 4.04 11.51 -7.28
C LYS A 297 3.37 12.67 -8.03
N SER A 298 4.18 13.46 -8.74
CA SER A 298 3.69 14.54 -9.61
C SER A 298 2.82 14.00 -10.76
N PRO A 299 1.82 14.79 -11.23
CA PRO A 299 0.98 14.39 -12.34
C PRO A 299 1.75 14.41 -13.67
N TYR A 300 1.26 13.66 -14.66
CA TYR A 300 1.70 13.64 -16.07
C TYR A 300 3.10 13.08 -16.37
N SER A 301 3.98 12.94 -15.38
CA SER A 301 5.28 12.24 -15.58
C SER A 301 5.09 10.75 -15.87
N THR A 302 4.09 10.15 -15.22
CA THR A 302 3.67 8.75 -15.38
C THR A 302 2.15 8.68 -15.28
N GLU A 303 1.56 7.54 -15.62
CA GLU A 303 0.12 7.33 -15.46
C GLU A 303 -0.30 7.07 -13.99
N THR A 304 0.63 7.08 -13.03
CA THR A 304 0.36 6.69 -11.65
C THR A 304 -0.76 7.49 -10.98
N VAL A 305 -0.79 8.82 -11.17
CA VAL A 305 -1.85 9.67 -10.60
C VAL A 305 -3.22 9.35 -11.21
N PHE A 306 -3.30 9.22 -12.54
CA PHE A 306 -4.53 8.84 -13.23
C PHE A 306 -4.99 7.44 -12.82
N GLY A 307 -4.04 6.52 -12.69
CA GLY A 307 -4.24 5.17 -12.21
C GLY A 307 -4.81 5.13 -10.81
N ALA A 308 -4.25 5.92 -9.89
CA ALA A 308 -4.70 6.04 -8.50
C ALA A 308 -6.14 6.57 -8.40
N VAL A 309 -6.46 7.65 -9.13
CA VAL A 309 -7.82 8.20 -9.17
C VAL A 309 -8.80 7.20 -9.78
N SER A 310 -8.43 6.55 -10.88
CA SER A 310 -9.28 5.53 -11.53
C SER A 310 -9.53 4.33 -10.61
N PHE A 311 -8.51 3.89 -9.88
CA PHE A 311 -8.62 2.82 -8.89
C PHE A 311 -9.55 3.24 -7.75
N ALA A 312 -9.41 4.47 -7.26
CA ALA A 312 -10.27 5.01 -6.20
C ALA A 312 -11.75 5.05 -6.61
N VAL A 313 -12.02 5.51 -7.84
CA VAL A 313 -13.38 5.56 -8.40
C VAL A 313 -13.98 4.16 -8.50
N ALA A 314 -13.19 3.18 -8.94
CA ALA A 314 -13.65 1.79 -9.01
C ALA A 314 -13.96 1.22 -7.62
N CYS A 315 -13.12 1.46 -6.61
CA CYS A 315 -13.40 1.09 -5.22
C CYS A 315 -14.69 1.72 -4.70
N ALA A 316 -14.87 3.02 -4.89
CA ALA A 316 -16.05 3.76 -4.44
C ALA A 316 -17.33 3.23 -5.09
N HIS A 317 -17.31 3.01 -6.41
CA HIS A 317 -18.44 2.44 -7.16
C HIS A 317 -18.80 1.02 -6.67
N ALA A 318 -17.82 0.24 -6.20
CA ALA A 318 -18.06 -1.09 -5.61
C ALA A 318 -18.56 -1.03 -4.14
N GLY A 319 -18.85 0.16 -3.61
CA GLY A 319 -19.34 0.35 -2.24
C GLY A 319 -18.25 0.29 -1.17
N ILE A 320 -16.98 0.46 -1.54
CA ILE A 320 -15.86 0.58 -0.61
C ILE A 320 -15.65 2.06 -0.31
N LEU A 321 -15.70 2.45 0.97
CA LEU A 321 -15.33 3.82 1.33
C LEU A 321 -13.88 4.09 0.96
N THR A 322 -13.70 5.09 0.09
CA THR A 322 -12.43 5.37 -0.54
C THR A 322 -12.04 6.83 -0.35
N ARG A 323 -10.82 7.05 0.11
CA ARG A 323 -10.27 8.37 0.37
C ARG A 323 -9.02 8.56 -0.45
N VAL A 324 -8.92 9.66 -1.18
CA VAL A 324 -7.74 10.00 -1.97
C VAL A 324 -7.11 11.24 -1.34
N ILE A 325 -5.85 11.13 -0.93
CA ILE A 325 -5.09 12.20 -0.32
C ILE A 325 -3.93 12.56 -1.26
N PHE A 326 -3.98 13.77 -1.81
CA PHE A 326 -2.87 14.35 -2.55
C PHE A 326 -1.88 14.97 -1.57
N MET A 327 -0.65 14.47 -1.54
CA MET A 327 0.40 14.89 -0.62
C MET A 327 1.77 14.70 -1.29
N GLU A 328 2.84 15.17 -0.65
CA GLU A 328 4.17 15.21 -1.26
C GLU A 328 4.07 15.86 -2.65
N ASP A 329 4.68 15.31 -3.71
CA ASP A 329 4.58 15.88 -5.06
C ASP A 329 3.21 15.63 -5.71
N GLY A 330 2.36 14.80 -5.10
CA GLY A 330 0.97 14.62 -5.53
C GLY A 330 0.15 15.90 -5.50
N VAL A 331 0.51 16.87 -4.65
CA VAL A 331 -0.19 18.16 -4.58
C VAL A 331 -0.12 18.97 -5.87
N TYR A 332 0.89 18.73 -6.73
CA TYR A 332 0.98 19.36 -8.04
C TYR A 332 -0.21 18.98 -8.95
N SER A 333 -0.91 17.88 -8.67
CA SER A 333 -2.18 17.52 -9.33
C SER A 333 -3.28 18.56 -9.13
N LEU A 334 -3.19 19.34 -8.05
CA LEU A 334 -4.22 20.26 -7.57
C LEU A 334 -3.83 21.74 -7.71
N THR A 335 -2.65 22.05 -8.26
CA THR A 335 -2.18 23.44 -8.42
C THR A 335 -2.49 24.02 -9.79
N GLY A 336 -2.61 25.34 -9.87
CA GLY A 336 -2.81 26.04 -11.14
C GLY A 336 -4.03 25.53 -11.92
N THR A 337 -4.13 25.90 -13.19
CA THR A 337 -5.16 25.39 -14.10
C THR A 337 -4.52 24.51 -15.14
N HIS A 338 -4.73 23.21 -15.05
CA HIS A 338 -4.22 22.27 -16.04
C HIS A 338 -4.98 22.43 -17.36
N ARG A 339 -4.26 22.39 -18.48
CA ARG A 339 -4.85 22.50 -19.83
C ARG A 339 -4.25 21.42 -20.71
N ALA A 340 -5.11 20.57 -21.26
CA ALA A 340 -4.73 19.68 -22.35
C ALA A 340 -4.92 20.44 -23.68
N PRO A 341 -3.99 20.33 -24.65
CA PRO A 341 -4.22 20.83 -26.00
C PRO A 341 -5.47 20.19 -26.61
N ALA A 342 -6.21 20.93 -27.46
CA ALA A 342 -7.44 20.42 -28.08
C ALA A 342 -7.23 19.15 -28.94
N THR A 343 -5.99 18.91 -29.39
CA THR A 343 -5.57 17.74 -30.15
C THR A 343 -5.16 16.54 -29.29
N PHE A 344 -5.12 16.69 -27.96
CA PHE A 344 -4.69 15.67 -27.00
C PHE A 344 -5.90 15.09 -26.25
N SER A 345 -6.20 13.82 -26.53
CA SER A 345 -7.43 13.14 -26.07
C SER A 345 -7.48 12.59 -24.63
N PRO A 346 -6.43 12.62 -23.77
CA PRO A 346 -6.64 12.37 -22.35
C PRO A 346 -7.24 13.60 -21.66
N TYR A 347 -8.25 13.36 -20.83
CA TYR A 347 -8.69 14.33 -19.82
C TYR A 347 -7.50 14.74 -18.96
N ASN A 348 -7.40 16.02 -18.60
CA ASN A 348 -6.42 16.43 -17.61
C ASN A 348 -6.87 15.90 -16.22
N VAL A 349 -5.95 15.77 -15.27
CA VAL A 349 -6.27 15.12 -13.98
C VAL A 349 -7.33 15.89 -13.18
N GLN A 350 -7.36 17.23 -13.31
CA GLN A 350 -8.33 18.09 -12.62
C GLN A 350 -9.74 17.89 -13.19
N ASP A 351 -9.87 17.69 -14.49
CA ASP A 351 -11.15 17.37 -15.13
C ASP A 351 -11.69 16.03 -14.62
N VAL A 352 -10.83 15.02 -14.49
CA VAL A 352 -11.22 13.71 -13.95
C VAL A 352 -11.70 13.85 -12.50
N ILE A 353 -10.94 14.56 -11.65
CA ILE A 353 -11.32 14.82 -10.25
C ILE A 353 -12.68 15.51 -10.18
N ASN A 354 -12.92 16.54 -11.01
CA ASN A 354 -14.20 17.25 -11.04
C ASN A 354 -15.34 16.38 -11.57
N ALA A 355 -15.08 15.50 -12.54
CA ALA A 355 -16.11 14.62 -13.10
C ALA A 355 -16.60 13.57 -12.10
N VAL A 356 -15.72 13.13 -11.19
CA VAL A 356 -16.06 12.13 -10.16
C VAL A 356 -16.32 12.74 -8.78
N ALA A 357 -16.15 14.05 -8.65
CA ALA A 357 -16.49 14.79 -7.45
C ALA A 357 -17.97 14.60 -7.10
N GLY A 358 -18.25 14.13 -5.88
CA GLY A 358 -19.60 13.83 -5.43
C GLY A 358 -20.06 12.39 -5.68
N SER A 359 -19.17 11.50 -6.15
CA SER A 359 -19.47 10.06 -6.17
C SER A 359 -19.68 9.53 -4.75
N GLU A 360 -20.69 8.68 -4.57
CA GLU A 360 -20.95 8.01 -3.29
C GLU A 360 -19.69 7.28 -2.82
N ASN A 361 -19.34 7.42 -1.53
CA ASN A 361 -18.19 6.77 -0.89
C ASN A 361 -16.80 7.20 -1.41
N LEU A 362 -16.67 8.28 -2.19
CA LEU A 362 -15.38 8.81 -2.66
C LEU A 362 -15.09 10.20 -2.08
N HIS A 363 -14.00 10.34 -1.33
CA HIS A 363 -13.58 11.62 -0.75
C HIS A 363 -12.18 12.02 -1.22
N PHE A 364 -12.03 13.26 -1.67
CA PHE A 364 -10.74 13.82 -2.06
C PHE A 364 -10.23 14.82 -1.03
N PHE A 365 -8.94 14.73 -0.71
CA PHE A 365 -8.29 15.64 0.21
C PHE A 365 -6.93 16.13 -0.30
N ALA A 366 -6.56 17.34 0.11
CA ALA A 366 -5.30 17.99 -0.20
C ALA A 366 -4.50 18.20 1.09
N PHE A 367 -3.28 17.69 1.18
CA PHE A 367 -2.46 17.84 2.39
C PHE A 367 -1.75 19.20 2.42
N SER A 368 -2.30 20.15 3.19
CA SER A 368 -1.84 21.54 3.25
C SER A 368 -0.35 21.70 3.58
N PRO A 369 0.27 20.89 4.47
CA PRO A 369 1.71 20.99 4.73
C PRO A 369 2.57 20.76 3.48
N SER A 370 2.17 19.89 2.55
CA SER A 370 2.89 19.67 1.29
C SER A 370 2.82 20.88 0.35
N PHE A 371 1.71 21.63 0.37
CA PHE A 371 1.60 22.91 -0.35
C PHE A 371 2.52 23.97 0.26
N GLN A 372 2.51 24.09 1.59
CA GLN A 372 3.34 25.04 2.33
C GLN A 372 4.83 24.81 2.07
N LYS A 373 5.28 23.54 2.11
CA LYS A 373 6.67 23.17 1.83
C LYS A 373 7.14 23.58 0.43
N ARG A 374 6.22 23.59 -0.55
CA ARG A 374 6.50 23.93 -1.95
C ARG A 374 6.20 25.40 -2.30
N GLY A 375 5.66 26.19 -1.38
CA GLY A 375 5.28 27.59 -1.63
C GLY A 375 4.15 27.75 -2.66
N ILE A 376 3.26 26.76 -2.77
CA ILE A 376 2.15 26.70 -3.74
C ILE A 376 0.81 26.64 -3.02
N SER A 377 -0.29 26.80 -3.75
CA SER A 377 -1.65 26.76 -3.20
C SER A 377 -2.58 25.91 -4.05
N LYS A 378 -3.60 25.31 -3.41
CA LYS A 378 -4.64 24.54 -4.09
C LYS A 378 -5.42 25.43 -5.05
N ASN A 379 -5.69 24.94 -6.26
CA ASN A 379 -6.59 25.59 -7.20
C ASN A 379 -7.98 25.72 -6.57
N LYS A 380 -8.46 26.96 -6.44
CA LYS A 380 -9.74 27.31 -5.81
C LYS A 380 -10.95 26.74 -6.54
N SER A 381 -10.83 26.37 -7.82
CA SER A 381 -11.93 25.73 -8.56
C SER A 381 -12.18 24.28 -8.15
N LEU A 382 -11.21 23.61 -7.50
CA LEU A 382 -11.33 22.25 -7.00
C LEU A 382 -12.02 22.23 -5.62
N ASN A 383 -13.29 22.62 -5.60
CA ASN A 383 -14.09 22.75 -4.37
C ASN A 383 -14.35 21.40 -3.68
N ALA A 384 -14.43 20.32 -4.45
CA ALA A 384 -14.67 18.98 -3.94
C ALA A 384 -13.46 18.36 -3.21
N VAL A 385 -12.27 18.95 -3.37
CA VAL A 385 -11.04 18.48 -2.71
C VAL A 385 -10.85 19.27 -1.42
N LEU A 386 -11.02 18.62 -0.27
CA LEU A 386 -10.97 19.27 1.04
C LEU A 386 -9.53 19.39 1.54
N GLU A 387 -9.15 20.55 2.07
CA GLU A 387 -7.81 20.72 2.64
C GLU A 387 -7.71 20.05 4.01
N LEU A 388 -6.57 19.40 4.28
CA LEU A 388 -6.29 18.71 5.54
C LEU A 388 -4.91 19.12 6.09
N GLY A 389 -4.84 19.36 7.40
CA GLY A 389 -3.57 19.48 8.14
C GLY A 389 -3.21 18.16 8.84
N ASN A 390 -2.09 18.14 9.58
CA ASN A 390 -1.64 16.95 10.33
C ASN A 390 -2.75 16.31 11.20
N PRO A 391 -3.57 17.06 11.97
CA PRO A 391 -4.64 16.45 12.75
C PRO A 391 -5.73 15.81 11.88
N GLY A 392 -6.01 16.38 10.70
CA GLY A 392 -6.95 15.82 9.74
C GLY A 392 -6.45 14.50 9.16
N LEU A 393 -5.14 14.41 8.85
CA LEU A 393 -4.52 13.17 8.37
C LEU A 393 -4.61 12.07 9.41
N GLY A 394 -4.26 12.38 10.67
CA GLY A 394 -4.38 11.43 11.79
C GLY A 394 -5.82 10.94 11.99
N LYS A 395 -6.82 11.83 11.87
CA LYS A 395 -8.24 11.43 11.93
C LYS A 395 -8.60 10.44 10.82
N ILE A 396 -8.22 10.71 9.58
CA ILE A 396 -8.50 9.84 8.44
C ILE A 396 -7.84 8.46 8.61
N LEU A 397 -6.58 8.43 9.06
CA LEU A 397 -5.80 7.20 9.19
C LEU A 397 -6.17 6.32 10.38
N PHE A 398 -6.76 6.87 11.46
CA PHE A 398 -6.93 6.11 12.69
C PHE A 398 -8.36 6.06 13.25
N TYR A 399 -9.27 6.95 12.84
CA TYR A 399 -10.67 6.83 13.23
C TYR A 399 -11.47 5.97 12.24
N PRO A 400 -12.31 5.04 12.76
CA PRO A 400 -13.20 4.28 11.91
C PRO A 400 -14.18 5.23 11.20
N PRO A 401 -14.39 5.07 9.89
CA PRO A 401 -15.44 5.82 9.21
C PRO A 401 -16.82 5.50 9.77
N GLY A 402 -17.72 6.48 9.74
CA GLY A 402 -19.13 6.22 10.02
C GLY A 402 -19.70 5.18 9.07
N ASN A 403 -20.63 4.36 9.55
CA ASN A 403 -21.30 3.28 8.81
C ASN A 403 -20.39 2.18 8.26
N VAL A 404 -19.11 2.11 8.63
CA VAL A 404 -18.21 1.02 8.23
C VAL A 404 -17.94 0.09 9.42
N GLN A 405 -18.21 -1.20 9.23
CA GLN A 405 -18.01 -2.28 10.21
C GLN A 405 -16.83 -3.17 9.81
N ALA A 406 -15.73 -2.56 9.40
CA ALA A 406 -14.48 -3.26 9.13
C ALA A 406 -13.52 -3.12 10.31
N GLU A 407 -12.67 -4.11 10.54
CA GLU A 407 -11.69 -4.10 11.63
C GLU A 407 -10.46 -3.25 11.32
N HIS A 408 -10.16 -3.05 10.03
CA HIS A 408 -9.00 -2.32 9.56
C HIS A 408 -9.33 -1.45 8.33
N GLN A 409 -8.40 -0.57 7.98
CA GLN A 409 -8.33 0.07 6.68
C GLN A 409 -7.00 -0.20 5.99
N ARG A 410 -7.02 -0.09 4.67
CA ARG A 410 -5.85 -0.22 3.81
C ARG A 410 -5.35 1.16 3.42
N VAL A 411 -4.04 1.36 3.52
CA VAL A 411 -3.35 2.55 3.03
C VAL A 411 -2.48 2.11 1.86
N LEU A 412 -2.69 2.69 0.68
CA LEU A 412 -1.92 2.39 -0.52
C LEU A 412 -1.21 3.66 -0.98
N VAL A 413 0.10 3.59 -1.20
CA VAL A 413 0.86 4.72 -1.73
C VAL A 413 1.03 4.54 -3.24
N PHE A 414 0.66 5.58 -3.99
CA PHE A 414 0.81 5.69 -5.44
C PHE A 414 1.86 6.76 -5.77
#